data_AF-A0A7S3R651-F1
#
_entry.id   AF-A0A7S3R651-F1
#
_cell.length_a   1.000
_cell.length_b   1.000
_cell.length_c   1.000
_cell.angle_alpha   90.00
_cell.angle_beta   90.00
_cell.angle_gamma   90.00
#
_symmetry.space_group_name_H-M   'P 1'
#
loop_
_entity.id
_entity.type
_entity.pdbx_description
1 polymer ?
#
loop_
_entity_poly.entity_id
_entity_poly.type
_entity_poly.pdbx_seq_one_letter_code
_entity_poly.pdbx_strand_id
1 'polypeptide(L)'
;MHIADVVVRGFGMVRHMESCASNEDVMYGIYSKAPHEGTKTGPYYISGCRTLPPTARLEDVPVIMDGDWPTWPEDLAPVPPGMSEAEWRLCAAEAMRACANTAFKAGAWEAAARKYTHALRYLSPRSLQNSTLKYAEKQQMVDMQCRTWLNRSASAVRLGQGLAAIKDAKTVLDHCPEGHPLVPKALYRLGQGLMVVGRHEEAVERLQQALQLTGPNAPDIRVAISQAKQLLKQQRARQGEAYARALQGWGSKSGPGSSRRREAEFDGGEFEEGRAWLMNPKAEAVLERLGGNAPFRGMTCNTHMHA
;
A
#
# COMPACT_ATOMS: atom_id res chain seq x y z
N MET A 1 -26.87 3.70 32.27
CA MET A 1 -25.64 4.41 31.87
C MET A 1 -26.00 5.89 31.78
N HIS A 2 -25.55 6.71 32.74
CA HIS A 2 -25.78 8.15 32.72
C HIS A 2 -24.63 8.81 31.95
N ILE A 3 -24.94 9.47 30.84
CA ILE A 3 -23.97 10.27 30.09
C ILE A 3 -23.84 11.61 30.82
N ALA A 4 -22.64 11.92 31.33
CA ALA A 4 -22.39 13.14 32.09
C ALA A 4 -22.08 14.35 31.19
N ASP A 5 -21.33 14.14 30.12
CA ASP A 5 -20.78 15.22 29.28
C ASP A 5 -20.58 14.79 27.81
N VAL A 6 -20.33 15.76 26.93
CA VAL A 6 -20.05 15.56 25.50
C VAL A 6 -18.82 16.35 25.04
N VAL A 7 -18.08 15.82 24.08
CA VAL A 7 -16.94 16.50 23.44
C VAL A 7 -17.46 17.56 22.48
N VAL A 8 -17.05 18.82 22.69
CA VAL A 8 -17.54 19.96 21.89
C VAL A 8 -16.55 20.39 20.78
N ARG A 9 -15.24 20.17 20.96
CA ARG A 9 -14.19 20.44 19.96
C ARG A 9 -13.12 19.35 19.97
N GLY A 10 -12.38 19.22 18.87
CA GLY A 10 -11.31 18.23 18.76
C GLY A 10 -11.83 16.79 18.67
N PHE A 11 -13.06 16.59 18.20
CA PHE A 11 -13.66 15.26 18.03
C PHE A 11 -12.82 14.38 17.08
N GLY A 12 -12.11 14.98 16.13
CA GLY A 12 -11.16 14.30 15.27
C GLY A 12 -9.99 13.65 16.04
N MET A 13 -9.51 14.26 17.13
CA MET A 13 -8.48 13.66 18.00
C MET A 13 -9.02 12.44 18.74
N VAL A 14 -10.29 12.47 19.18
CA VAL A 14 -10.95 11.32 19.81
C VAL A 14 -11.02 10.16 18.82
N ARG A 15 -11.50 10.41 17.59
CA ARG A 15 -11.52 9.40 16.51
C ARG A 15 -10.13 8.85 16.18
N HIS A 16 -9.11 9.70 16.24
CA HIS A 16 -7.74 9.27 16.02
C HIS A 16 -7.30 8.26 17.09
N MET A 17 -7.50 8.60 18.36
CA MET A 17 -7.17 7.72 19.48
C MET A 17 -7.92 6.38 19.38
N GLU A 18 -9.21 6.40 19.04
CA GLU A 18 -10.03 5.19 18.82
C GLU A 18 -9.46 4.32 17.69
N SER A 19 -9.12 4.91 16.54
CA SER A 19 -8.58 4.18 15.39
C SER A 19 -7.21 3.55 15.64
N CYS A 20 -6.38 4.17 16.48
CA CYS A 20 -5.07 3.64 16.84
C CYS A 20 -5.16 2.52 17.89
N ALA A 21 -6.23 2.49 18.70
CA ALA A 21 -6.47 1.46 19.69
C ALA A 21 -6.97 0.13 19.07
N SER A 22 -7.67 0.19 17.93
CA SER A 22 -8.28 -0.98 17.29
C SER A 22 -7.35 -1.75 16.34
N ASN A 23 -6.12 -1.29 16.07
CA ASN A 23 -5.25 -1.77 14.97
C ASN A 23 -5.93 -1.76 13.57
N GLU A 24 -7.15 -1.23 13.48
CA GLU A 24 -7.89 -1.05 12.26
C GLU A 24 -7.49 0.31 11.67
N ASP A 25 -6.49 0.27 10.80
CA ASP A 25 -6.00 1.41 10.01
C ASP A 25 -7.02 1.78 8.90
N VAL A 26 -8.25 2.07 9.33
CA VAL A 26 -9.45 2.12 8.50
C VAL A 26 -9.87 3.56 8.18
N MET A 27 -9.55 4.54 9.03
CA MET A 27 -10.15 5.87 8.86
C MET A 27 -9.29 6.91 8.15
N TYR A 28 -7.97 6.99 8.38
CA TYR A 28 -7.18 8.11 7.83
C TYR A 28 -5.81 7.75 7.26
N GLY A 29 -5.35 6.48 7.29
CA GLY A 29 -4.05 6.11 6.71
C GLY A 29 -2.92 6.95 7.28
N ILE A 30 -2.86 7.01 8.61
CA ILE A 30 -1.74 7.62 9.31
C ILE A 30 -0.64 6.59 9.25
N TYR A 31 0.46 6.96 8.61
CA TYR A 31 1.70 6.22 8.57
C TYR A 31 2.22 5.98 9.99
N SER A 32 1.70 4.96 10.67
CA SER A 32 2.54 4.18 11.54
C SER A 32 3.30 3.23 10.62
N LYS A 33 4.62 3.20 10.75
CA LYS A 33 5.37 2.03 10.30
C LYS A 33 4.60 0.82 10.82
N ALA A 34 4.28 -0.15 9.94
CA ALA A 34 3.88 -1.46 10.40
C ALA A 34 4.81 -1.81 11.57
N PRO A 35 4.27 -2.17 12.75
CA PRO A 35 5.13 -2.35 13.89
C PRO A 35 6.06 -3.50 13.56
N HIS A 36 7.33 -3.17 13.29
CA HIS A 36 8.40 -4.14 13.48
C HIS A 36 8.18 -4.66 14.90
N GLU A 37 8.18 -5.98 15.07
CA GLU A 37 8.12 -6.65 16.37
C GLU A 37 8.97 -5.85 17.37
N GLY A 38 8.32 -5.03 18.22
CA GLY A 38 9.01 -4.07 19.08
C GLY A 38 8.44 -2.64 19.15
N THR A 39 7.78 -2.09 18.12
CA THR A 39 7.15 -0.76 18.26
C THR A 39 5.72 -0.89 18.73
N LYS A 40 5.55 -1.10 20.04
CA LYS A 40 4.30 -0.74 20.72
C LYS A 40 4.04 0.74 20.43
N THR A 41 2.87 1.06 19.91
CA THR A 41 2.31 2.42 19.97
C THR A 41 2.44 2.88 21.42
N GLY A 42 3.21 3.95 21.66
CA GLY A 42 3.42 4.44 23.02
C GLY A 42 2.09 4.80 23.67
N PRO A 43 1.98 4.77 25.01
CA PRO A 43 0.76 5.16 25.69
C PRO A 43 0.42 6.62 25.36
N TYR A 44 -0.83 6.87 24.93
CA TYR A 44 -1.36 8.23 24.89
C TYR A 44 -1.39 8.77 26.31
N TYR A 45 -0.90 9.99 26.48
CA TYR A 45 -0.97 10.70 27.76
C TYR A 45 -1.49 12.11 27.53
N ILE A 46 -2.26 12.59 28.51
CA ILE A 46 -2.71 13.98 28.52
C ILE A 46 -1.49 14.81 28.93
N SER A 47 -0.87 15.49 27.96
CA SER A 47 0.31 16.33 28.19
C SER A 47 0.00 17.59 29.02
N GLY A 48 -1.27 17.99 29.06
CA GLY A 48 -1.78 19.05 29.93
C GLY A 48 -3.30 19.10 29.89
N CYS A 49 -3.91 19.45 31.02
CA CYS A 49 -5.34 19.71 31.13
C CYS A 49 -5.59 21.04 31.84
N ARG A 50 -6.71 21.70 31.53
CA ARG A 50 -7.16 22.88 32.26
C ARG A 50 -8.68 22.95 32.26
N THR A 51 -9.22 23.62 33.26
CA THR A 51 -10.62 24.05 33.27
C THR A 51 -10.72 25.42 32.58
N LEU A 52 -11.68 25.57 31.68
CA LEU A 52 -12.00 26.86 31.10
C LEU A 52 -12.86 27.65 32.10
N PRO A 53 -12.59 28.94 32.34
CA PRO A 53 -13.43 29.75 33.22
C PRO A 53 -14.84 29.88 32.60
N PRO A 54 -15.91 30.08 33.40
CA PRO A 54 -17.28 30.20 32.88
C PRO A 54 -17.47 31.32 31.86
N THR A 55 -16.59 32.32 31.87
CA THR A 55 -16.58 33.45 30.94
C THR A 55 -15.83 33.18 29.63
N ALA A 56 -15.08 32.08 29.53
CA ALA A 56 -14.35 31.73 28.31
C ALA A 56 -15.32 31.27 27.24
N ARG A 57 -15.17 31.83 26.03
CA ARG A 57 -15.91 31.34 24.86
C ARG A 57 -15.10 30.21 24.24
N LEU A 58 -15.77 29.15 23.83
CA LEU A 58 -15.13 28.02 23.17
C LEU A 58 -14.44 28.45 21.85
N GLU A 59 -14.96 29.50 21.21
CA GLU A 59 -14.40 30.15 20.03
C GLU A 59 -12.96 30.63 20.26
N ASP A 60 -12.65 31.08 21.47
CA ASP A 60 -11.34 31.62 21.85
C ASP A 60 -10.29 30.52 22.11
N VAL A 61 -10.72 29.26 22.19
CA VAL A 61 -9.81 28.12 22.38
C VAL A 61 -9.08 27.85 21.06
N PRO A 62 -7.74 27.90 21.03
CA PRO A 62 -6.98 27.77 19.79
C PRO A 62 -7.20 26.39 19.17
N VAL A 63 -7.48 26.38 17.87
CA VAL A 63 -7.59 25.17 17.06
C VAL A 63 -6.18 24.69 16.70
N ILE A 64 -5.98 23.38 16.64
CA ILE A 64 -4.71 22.80 16.17
C ILE A 64 -4.65 22.96 14.66
N MET A 65 -3.76 23.83 14.18
CA MET A 65 -3.60 24.15 12.75
C MET A 65 -2.46 23.32 12.12
N ASP A 66 -2.62 22.94 10.86
CA ASP A 66 -1.55 22.47 9.96
C ASP A 66 -1.50 23.41 8.75
N GLY A 67 -0.61 24.41 8.83
CA GLY A 67 -0.61 25.56 7.92
C GLY A 67 -1.83 26.44 8.15
N ASP A 68 -2.52 26.80 7.07
CA ASP A 68 -3.68 27.70 7.11
C ASP A 68 -4.99 26.99 7.49
N TRP A 69 -4.97 25.66 7.64
CA TRP A 69 -6.16 24.84 7.86
C TRP A 69 -6.10 24.08 9.18
N PRO A 70 -7.24 23.91 9.88
CA PRO A 70 -7.31 23.00 11.02
C PRO A 70 -6.83 21.59 10.68
N THR A 71 -6.26 20.90 11.66
CA THR A 71 -5.83 19.50 11.48
C THR A 71 -7.04 18.58 11.23
N TRP A 72 -8.18 18.93 11.82
CA TRP A 72 -9.44 18.20 11.72
C TRP A 72 -10.51 19.06 11.03
N PRO A 73 -11.19 18.53 10.01
CA PRO A 73 -12.21 19.27 9.27
C PRO A 73 -13.43 19.62 10.13
N GLU A 74 -13.67 18.91 11.23
CA GLU A 74 -14.75 19.21 12.17
C GLU A 74 -14.53 20.54 12.93
N ASP A 75 -13.26 20.96 13.07
CA ASP A 75 -12.89 22.22 13.71
C ASP A 75 -12.85 23.40 12.71
N LEU A 76 -13.34 23.20 11.49
CA LEU A 76 -13.38 24.23 10.45
C LEU A 76 -14.35 25.36 10.84
N ALA A 77 -13.93 26.60 10.57
CA ALA A 77 -14.80 27.76 10.72
C ALA A 77 -16.07 27.61 9.84
N PRO A 78 -17.17 28.30 10.18
CA PRO A 78 -18.38 28.29 9.37
C PRO A 78 -18.09 28.57 7.90
N VAL A 79 -18.80 27.87 7.01
CA VAL A 79 -18.62 28.01 5.56
C VAL A 79 -18.83 29.48 5.16
N PRO A 80 -17.94 30.09 4.37
CA PRO A 80 -18.10 31.46 3.89
C PRO A 80 -19.46 31.67 3.19
N PRO A 81 -20.10 32.84 3.36
CA PRO A 81 -21.36 33.15 2.69
C PRO A 81 -21.28 32.96 1.18
N GLY A 82 -22.25 32.24 0.59
CA GLY A 82 -22.32 32.00 -0.85
C GLY A 82 -21.55 30.78 -1.36
N MET A 83 -20.82 30.06 -0.49
CA MET A 83 -20.09 28.85 -0.84
C MET A 83 -20.75 27.60 -0.25
N SER A 84 -20.62 26.44 -0.92
CA SER A 84 -21.04 25.17 -0.32
C SER A 84 -19.93 24.58 0.56
N GLU A 85 -20.31 23.73 1.52
CA GLU A 85 -19.33 23.04 2.37
C GLU A 85 -18.34 22.20 1.53
N ALA A 86 -18.83 21.57 0.47
CA ALA A 86 -17.98 20.80 -0.45
C ALA A 86 -16.97 21.68 -1.17
N GLU A 87 -17.40 22.83 -1.69
CA GLU A 87 -16.52 23.79 -2.36
C GLU A 87 -15.43 24.29 -1.40
N TRP A 88 -15.80 24.65 -0.17
CA TRP A 88 -14.84 25.10 0.84
C TRP A 88 -13.80 24.03 1.20
N ARG A 89 -14.24 22.77 1.32
CA ARG A 89 -13.34 21.63 1.58
C ARG A 89 -12.46 21.28 0.39
N LEU A 90 -12.95 21.46 -0.84
CA LEU A 90 -12.15 21.30 -2.05
C LEU A 90 -11.04 22.35 -2.11
N CYS A 91 -11.32 23.61 -1.77
CA CYS A 91 -10.30 24.65 -1.66
C CYS A 91 -9.22 24.28 -0.64
N ALA A 92 -9.63 23.82 0.54
CA ALA A 92 -8.72 23.36 1.58
C ALA A 92 -7.84 22.19 1.09
N ALA A 93 -8.46 21.15 0.53
CA ALA A 93 -7.78 19.97 0.01
C ALA A 93 -6.77 20.32 -1.08
N GLU A 94 -7.10 21.24 -1.98
CA GLU A 94 -6.20 21.67 -3.05
C GLU A 94 -4.99 22.44 -2.49
N ALA A 95 -5.19 23.33 -1.50
CA ALA A 95 -4.10 24.03 -0.83
C ALA A 95 -3.14 23.04 -0.14
N MET A 96 -3.68 22.08 0.61
CA MET A 96 -2.89 21.02 1.26
C MET A 96 -2.14 20.17 0.23
N ARG A 97 -2.81 19.78 -0.85
CA ARG A 97 -2.22 18.97 -1.94
C ARG A 97 -1.11 19.74 -2.67
N ALA A 98 -1.28 21.04 -2.92
CA ALA A 98 -0.26 21.89 -3.50
C ALA A 98 0.99 21.94 -2.59
N CYS A 99 0.79 22.13 -1.29
CA CYS A 99 1.85 22.12 -0.29
C CYS A 99 2.52 20.73 -0.15
N ALA A 100 1.77 19.65 -0.35
CA ALA A 100 2.32 18.30 -0.41
C ALA A 100 3.13 18.07 -1.70
N ASN A 101 2.69 18.61 -2.85
CA ASN A 101 3.41 18.51 -4.12
C ASN A 101 4.76 19.24 -4.05
N THR A 102 4.83 20.39 -3.38
CA THR A 102 6.11 21.11 -3.18
C THR A 102 7.04 20.33 -2.26
N ALA A 103 6.53 19.78 -1.15
CA ALA A 103 7.30 18.90 -0.27
C ALA A 103 7.79 17.63 -0.99
N PHE A 104 6.96 17.04 -1.85
CA PHE A 104 7.33 15.90 -2.69
C PHE A 104 8.48 16.30 -3.61
N LYS A 105 8.37 17.39 -4.38
CA LYS A 105 9.46 17.84 -5.25
C LYS A 105 10.77 18.13 -4.50
N ALA A 106 10.69 18.57 -3.24
CA ALA A 106 11.84 18.81 -2.38
C ALA A 106 12.46 17.53 -1.77
N GLY A 107 11.91 16.35 -2.04
CA GLY A 107 12.39 15.07 -1.49
C GLY A 107 11.91 14.75 -0.08
N ALA A 108 11.07 15.61 0.52
CA ALA A 108 10.48 15.41 1.84
C ALA A 108 9.25 14.50 1.76
N TRP A 109 9.45 13.25 1.35
CA TRP A 109 8.37 12.29 1.05
C TRP A 109 7.44 12.03 2.23
N GLU A 110 7.97 11.98 3.45
CA GLU A 110 7.16 11.74 4.66
C GLU A 110 6.23 12.94 4.96
N ALA A 111 6.76 14.16 4.87
CA ALA A 111 5.96 15.37 5.04
C ALA A 111 4.88 15.50 3.95
N ALA A 112 5.22 15.15 2.70
CA ALA A 112 4.25 15.09 1.61
C ALA A 112 3.14 14.08 1.89
N ALA A 113 3.51 12.88 2.35
CA ALA A 113 2.57 11.81 2.67
C ALA A 113 1.58 12.23 3.78
N ARG A 114 2.07 12.88 4.84
CA ARG A 114 1.22 13.44 5.91
C ARG A 114 0.23 14.48 5.39
N LYS A 115 0.68 15.41 4.54
CA LYS A 115 -0.19 16.45 3.95
C LYS A 115 -1.22 15.89 2.97
N TYR A 116 -0.88 14.87 2.17
CA TYR A 116 -1.88 14.19 1.34
C TYR A 116 -2.93 13.48 2.19
N THR A 117 -2.51 12.83 3.29
CA THR A 117 -3.44 12.24 4.26
C THR A 117 -4.36 13.29 4.88
N HIS A 118 -3.84 14.48 5.21
CA HIS A 118 -4.62 15.60 5.71
C HIS A 118 -5.63 16.10 4.67
N ALA A 119 -5.24 16.25 3.40
CA ALA A 119 -6.16 16.58 2.33
C ALA A 119 -7.28 15.54 2.16
N LEU A 120 -6.94 14.24 2.19
CA LEU A 120 -7.91 13.14 2.09
C LEU A 120 -8.92 13.13 3.25
N ARG A 121 -8.49 13.57 4.45
CA ARG A 121 -9.38 13.72 5.60
C ARG A 121 -10.49 14.73 5.32
N TYR A 122 -10.16 15.87 4.72
CA TYR A 122 -11.12 16.91 4.35
C TYR A 122 -12.10 16.47 3.26
N LEU A 123 -11.63 15.59 2.36
CA LEU A 123 -12.44 15.05 1.28
C LEU A 123 -13.31 13.85 1.71
N SER A 124 -13.16 13.34 2.94
CA SER A 124 -13.91 12.17 3.39
C SER A 124 -15.39 12.52 3.62
N PRO A 125 -16.36 11.78 3.04
CA PRO A 125 -17.78 12.04 3.25
C PRO A 125 -18.20 11.98 4.73
N ARG A 126 -17.51 11.17 5.54
CA ARG A 126 -17.78 11.00 6.98
C ARG A 126 -17.45 12.24 7.81
N SER A 127 -16.68 13.16 7.23
CA SER A 127 -16.26 14.38 7.91
C SER A 127 -17.17 15.56 7.61
N LEU A 128 -18.10 15.44 6.65
CA LEU A 128 -19.04 16.50 6.30
C LEU A 128 -20.03 16.77 7.43
N GLN A 129 -20.26 18.05 7.71
CA GLN A 129 -21.27 18.46 8.68
C GLN A 129 -22.67 18.37 8.07
N ASN A 130 -22.81 18.72 6.78
CA ASN A 130 -24.04 18.55 6.02
C ASN A 130 -23.97 17.32 5.09
N SER A 131 -24.84 16.35 5.32
CA SER A 131 -24.90 15.12 4.52
C SER A 131 -25.51 15.31 3.12
N THR A 132 -26.13 16.47 2.85
CA THR A 132 -26.87 16.73 1.61
C THR A 132 -25.97 17.32 0.53
N LEU A 133 -25.05 16.51 0.01
CA LEU A 133 -24.25 16.89 -1.17
C LEU A 133 -24.99 16.62 -2.48
N LYS A 134 -24.90 17.57 -3.42
CA LYS A 134 -25.34 17.36 -4.80
C LYS A 134 -24.45 16.31 -5.47
N TYR A 135 -24.99 15.61 -6.47
CA TYR A 135 -24.24 14.60 -7.22
C TYR A 135 -22.95 15.15 -7.84
N ALA A 136 -23.01 16.36 -8.43
CA ALA A 136 -21.84 17.00 -9.02
C ALA A 136 -20.71 17.28 -8.00
N GLU A 137 -21.07 17.72 -6.79
CA GLU A 137 -20.10 17.99 -5.71
C GLU A 137 -19.45 16.69 -5.24
N LYS A 138 -20.23 15.61 -5.08
CA LYS A 138 -19.70 14.29 -4.75
C LYS A 138 -18.68 13.83 -5.80
N GLN A 139 -18.99 14.02 -7.09
CA GLN A 139 -18.09 13.62 -8.17
C GLN A 139 -16.78 14.43 -8.17
N GLN A 140 -16.84 15.74 -7.93
CA GLN A 140 -15.66 16.59 -7.81
C GLN A 140 -14.78 16.17 -6.63
N MET A 141 -15.39 15.86 -5.48
CA MET A 141 -14.67 15.35 -4.31
C MET A 141 -13.99 14.02 -4.60
N VAL A 142 -14.68 13.06 -5.24
CA VAL A 142 -14.09 11.76 -5.61
C VAL A 142 -12.94 11.92 -6.60
N ASP A 143 -13.08 12.77 -7.63
CA ASP A 143 -11.98 13.05 -8.56
C ASP A 143 -10.77 13.67 -7.84
N MET A 144 -11.00 14.61 -6.92
CA MET A 144 -9.94 15.19 -6.08
C MET A 144 -9.28 14.14 -5.18
N GLN A 145 -10.06 13.22 -4.59
CA GLN A 145 -9.55 12.11 -3.80
C GLN A 145 -8.67 11.18 -4.64
N CYS A 146 -9.12 10.80 -5.84
CA CYS A 146 -8.38 9.93 -6.75
C CYS A 146 -7.00 10.51 -7.11
N ARG A 147 -6.95 11.80 -7.44
CA ARG A 147 -5.69 12.50 -7.71
C ARG A 147 -4.77 12.52 -6.47
N THR A 148 -5.36 12.71 -5.30
CA THR A 148 -4.61 12.79 -4.03
C THR A 148 -4.08 11.42 -3.59
N TRP A 149 -4.86 10.35 -3.72
CA TRP A 149 -4.42 8.97 -3.48
C TRP A 149 -3.27 8.57 -4.40
N LEU A 150 -3.27 8.94 -5.68
CA LEU A 150 -2.14 8.65 -6.57
C LEU A 150 -0.85 9.34 -6.14
N ASN A 151 -0.93 10.58 -5.66
CA ASN A 151 0.23 11.32 -5.18
C ASN A 151 0.74 10.79 -3.83
N ARG A 152 -0.18 10.38 -2.94
CA ARG A 152 0.16 9.70 -1.69
C ARG A 152 0.81 8.35 -1.95
N SER A 153 0.27 7.56 -2.88
CA SER A 153 0.85 6.29 -3.35
C SER A 153 2.28 6.47 -3.87
N ALA A 154 2.53 7.52 -4.66
CA ALA A 154 3.88 7.86 -5.12
C ALA A 154 4.86 8.13 -3.95
N SER A 155 4.39 8.81 -2.91
CA SER A 155 5.18 9.08 -1.69
C SER A 155 5.46 7.79 -0.92
N ALA A 156 4.45 6.94 -0.77
CA ALA A 156 4.58 5.63 -0.11
C ALA A 156 5.59 4.72 -0.81
N VAL A 157 5.62 4.69 -2.15
CA VAL A 157 6.65 3.96 -2.92
C VAL A 157 8.06 4.48 -2.58
N ARG A 158 8.26 5.80 -2.52
CA ARG A 158 9.56 6.40 -2.18
C ARG A 158 10.00 6.09 -0.75
N LEU A 159 9.05 5.86 0.16
CA LEU A 159 9.28 5.48 1.55
C LEU A 159 9.43 3.97 1.76
N GLY A 160 9.35 3.15 0.71
CA GLY A 160 9.38 1.68 0.83
C GLY A 160 8.10 1.07 1.42
N GLN A 161 7.01 1.84 1.51
CA GLN A 161 5.73 1.42 2.08
C GLN A 161 4.82 0.84 1.00
N GLY A 162 5.24 -0.30 0.42
CA GLY A 162 4.57 -0.89 -0.74
C GLY A 162 3.10 -1.24 -0.51
N LEU A 163 2.72 -1.74 0.67
CA LEU A 163 1.32 -2.08 0.99
C LEU A 163 0.40 -0.85 0.98
N ALA A 164 0.85 0.29 1.52
CA ALA A 164 0.10 1.54 1.50
C ALA A 164 -0.06 2.06 0.07
N ALA A 165 1.01 1.99 -0.74
CA ALA A 165 0.96 2.36 -2.15
C ALA A 165 -0.04 1.50 -2.95
N ILE A 166 -0.09 0.19 -2.68
CA ILE A 166 -1.04 -0.75 -3.28
C ILE A 166 -2.48 -0.40 -2.89
N LYS A 167 -2.74 -0.14 -1.60
CA LYS A 167 -4.06 0.23 -1.08
C LYS A 167 -4.58 1.47 -1.81
N ASP A 168 -3.79 2.54 -1.84
CA ASP A 168 -4.16 3.79 -2.51
C ASP A 168 -4.41 3.59 -4.00
N ALA A 169 -3.53 2.88 -4.71
CA ALA A 169 -3.69 2.65 -6.14
C ALA A 169 -4.93 1.82 -6.47
N LYS A 170 -5.24 0.79 -5.66
CA LYS A 170 -6.46 -0.01 -5.80
C LYS A 170 -7.72 0.83 -5.54
N THR A 171 -7.73 1.63 -4.48
CA THR A 171 -8.85 2.53 -4.19
C THR A 171 -9.15 3.45 -5.38
N VAL A 172 -8.14 3.95 -6.08
CA VAL A 172 -8.36 4.75 -7.30
C VAL A 172 -8.98 3.90 -8.42
N LEU A 173 -8.52 2.66 -8.63
CA LEU A 173 -9.11 1.76 -9.62
C LEU A 173 -10.56 1.39 -9.31
N ASP A 174 -10.92 1.30 -8.03
CA ASP A 174 -12.30 0.99 -7.60
C ASP A 174 -13.26 2.17 -7.85
N HIS A 175 -12.75 3.41 -7.80
CA HIS A 175 -13.55 4.63 -8.02
C HIS A 175 -13.53 5.15 -9.46
N CYS A 176 -12.58 4.69 -10.28
CA CYS A 176 -12.43 5.13 -11.66
C CYS A 176 -12.96 4.05 -12.61
N PRO A 177 -13.94 4.36 -13.48
CA PRO A 177 -14.40 3.41 -14.48
C PRO A 177 -13.30 3.12 -15.52
N GLU A 178 -13.48 2.03 -16.26
CA GLU A 178 -12.59 1.68 -17.37
C GLU A 178 -12.48 2.84 -18.38
N GLY A 179 -11.27 3.12 -18.85
CA GLY A 179 -10.99 4.26 -19.74
C GLY A 179 -10.81 5.61 -19.04
N HIS A 180 -10.99 5.70 -17.72
CA HIS A 180 -10.74 6.96 -17.01
C HIS A 180 -9.25 7.38 -17.09
N PRO A 181 -8.93 8.68 -17.29
CA PRO A 181 -7.55 9.15 -17.50
C PRO A 181 -6.55 8.83 -16.38
N LEU A 182 -7.06 8.53 -15.17
CA LEU A 182 -6.23 8.16 -14.02
C LEU A 182 -5.89 6.67 -13.96
N VAL A 183 -6.63 5.79 -14.65
CA VAL A 183 -6.43 4.34 -14.61
C VAL A 183 -5.00 3.92 -15.00
N PRO A 184 -4.38 4.45 -16.08
CA PRO A 184 -3.01 4.07 -16.42
C PRO A 184 -2.00 4.47 -15.33
N LYS A 185 -2.20 5.64 -14.70
CA LYS A 185 -1.36 6.10 -13.59
C LYS A 185 -1.56 5.24 -12.33
N ALA A 186 -2.80 4.83 -12.05
CA ALA A 186 -3.11 3.95 -10.93
C ALA A 186 -2.47 2.57 -11.10
N LEU A 187 -2.58 1.95 -12.28
CA LEU A 187 -1.92 0.69 -12.61
C LEU A 187 -0.39 0.79 -12.51
N TYR A 188 0.18 1.90 -12.97
CA TYR A 188 1.61 2.16 -12.82
C TYR A 188 2.04 2.22 -11.35
N ARG A 189 1.32 2.97 -10.51
CA ARG A 189 1.59 3.06 -9.06
C ARG A 189 1.39 1.72 -8.35
N LEU A 190 0.36 0.96 -8.72
CA LEU A 190 0.11 -0.38 -8.21
C LEU A 190 1.29 -1.31 -8.52
N GLY A 191 1.79 -1.29 -9.77
CA GLY A 191 2.97 -2.05 -10.17
C GLY A 191 4.22 -1.69 -9.36
N GLN A 192 4.46 -0.40 -9.13
CA GLN A 192 5.56 0.06 -8.28
C GLN A 192 5.41 -0.42 -6.82
N GLY A 193 4.21 -0.34 -6.24
CA GLY A 193 3.94 -0.87 -4.91
C GLY A 193 4.16 -2.39 -4.81
N LEU A 194 3.72 -3.14 -5.83
CA LEU A 194 3.92 -4.59 -5.93
C LEU A 194 5.41 -4.97 -6.01
N MET A 195 6.22 -4.20 -6.74
CA MET A 195 7.67 -4.38 -6.75
C MET A 195 8.28 -4.22 -5.36
N VAL A 196 7.84 -3.21 -4.59
CA VAL A 196 8.35 -2.94 -3.24
C VAL A 196 8.05 -4.10 -2.26
N VAL A 197 6.88 -4.74 -2.38
CA VAL A 197 6.49 -5.87 -1.51
C VAL A 197 6.99 -7.23 -1.99
N GLY A 198 7.74 -7.30 -3.09
CA GLY A 198 8.26 -8.56 -3.63
C GLY A 198 7.31 -9.36 -4.53
N ARG A 199 6.14 -8.82 -4.87
CA ARG A 199 5.15 -9.47 -5.76
C ARG A 199 5.46 -9.15 -7.23
N HIS A 200 6.60 -9.63 -7.72
CA HIS A 200 7.18 -9.18 -8.99
C HIS A 200 6.41 -9.66 -10.23
N GLU A 201 5.84 -10.88 -10.22
CA GLU A 201 4.98 -11.36 -11.30
C GLU A 201 3.79 -10.44 -11.54
N GLU A 202 3.00 -10.18 -10.48
CA GLU A 202 1.84 -9.30 -10.56
C GLU A 202 2.24 -7.86 -10.93
N ALA A 203 3.40 -7.39 -10.46
CA ALA A 203 3.90 -6.09 -10.85
C ALA A 203 4.09 -5.97 -12.37
N VAL A 204 4.66 -7.00 -13.02
CA VAL A 204 4.85 -7.02 -14.48
C VAL A 204 3.50 -6.93 -15.20
N GLU A 205 2.51 -7.72 -14.76
CA GLU A 205 1.17 -7.71 -15.36
C GLU A 205 0.50 -6.34 -15.29
N ARG A 206 0.49 -5.71 -14.10
CA ARG A 206 -0.15 -4.40 -13.92
C ARG A 206 0.58 -3.30 -14.70
N LEU A 207 1.91 -3.36 -14.79
CA LEU A 207 2.69 -2.40 -15.57
C LEU A 207 2.48 -2.60 -17.08
N GLN A 208 2.29 -3.84 -17.56
CA GLN A 208 1.94 -4.11 -18.95
C GLN A 208 0.55 -3.57 -19.31
N GLN A 209 -0.44 -3.73 -18.43
CA GLN A 209 -1.76 -3.11 -18.60
C GLN A 209 -1.64 -1.58 -18.65
N ALA A 210 -0.84 -0.97 -17.77
CA ALA A 210 -0.60 0.47 -17.79
C ALA A 210 0.02 0.94 -19.13
N LEU A 211 0.96 0.17 -19.68
CA LEU A 211 1.61 0.46 -20.97
C LEU A 211 0.62 0.34 -22.14
N GLN A 212 -0.24 -0.67 -22.13
CA GLN A 212 -1.27 -0.85 -23.16
C GLN A 212 -2.21 0.36 -23.23
N LEU A 213 -2.64 0.87 -22.07
CA LEU A 213 -3.55 2.02 -22.01
C LEU A 213 -2.88 3.37 -22.30
N THR A 214 -1.60 3.53 -21.93
CA THR A 214 -0.85 4.78 -22.19
C THR A 214 -0.32 4.86 -23.62
N GLY A 215 -0.17 3.71 -24.28
CA GLY A 215 0.46 3.58 -25.58
C GLY A 215 1.99 3.44 -25.49
N PRO A 216 2.65 3.20 -26.63
CA PRO A 216 4.07 2.83 -26.68
C PRO A 216 5.01 3.96 -26.26
N ASN A 217 4.57 5.22 -26.22
CA ASN A 217 5.41 6.39 -25.91
C ASN A 217 5.51 6.70 -24.40
N ALA A 218 5.65 5.66 -23.56
CA ALA A 218 5.75 5.80 -22.11
C ALA A 218 7.09 5.23 -21.59
N PRO A 219 8.20 5.98 -21.67
CA PRO A 219 9.52 5.50 -21.27
C PRO A 219 9.58 5.05 -19.81
N ASP A 220 8.93 5.80 -18.90
CA ASP A 220 8.92 5.51 -17.47
C ASP A 220 8.28 4.16 -17.13
N ILE A 221 7.22 3.79 -17.86
CA ILE A 221 6.53 2.50 -17.69
C ILE A 221 7.41 1.36 -18.22
N ARG A 222 8.08 1.54 -19.37
CA ARG A 222 8.99 0.54 -19.93
C ARG A 222 10.18 0.27 -19.00
N VAL A 223 10.74 1.33 -18.41
CA VAL A 223 11.83 1.20 -17.42
C VAL A 223 11.34 0.41 -16.21
N ALA A 224 10.15 0.72 -15.69
CA ALA A 224 9.56 -0.02 -14.57
C ALA A 224 9.31 -1.50 -14.91
N ILE A 225 8.81 -1.82 -16.11
CA ILE A 225 8.63 -3.21 -16.57
C ILE A 225 9.98 -3.95 -16.61
N SER A 226 11.02 -3.30 -17.13
CA SER A 226 12.36 -3.89 -17.21
C SER A 226 12.92 -4.18 -15.82
N GLN A 227 12.78 -3.23 -14.88
CA GLN A 227 13.15 -3.40 -13.47
C GLN A 227 12.37 -4.54 -12.81
N ALA A 228 11.04 -4.59 -12.99
CA ALA A 228 10.20 -5.65 -12.44
C ALA A 228 10.61 -7.04 -12.97
N LYS A 229 10.88 -7.17 -14.28
CA LYS A 229 11.37 -8.42 -14.88
C LYS A 229 12.76 -8.82 -14.37
N GLN A 230 13.64 -7.85 -14.13
CA GLN A 230 14.95 -8.11 -13.55
C GLN A 230 14.84 -8.62 -12.12
N LEU A 231 14.03 -7.97 -11.28
CA LEU A 231 13.75 -8.41 -9.91
C LEU A 231 13.14 -9.81 -9.88
N LEU A 232 12.18 -10.07 -10.77
CA LEU A 232 11.57 -11.39 -10.95
C LEU A 232 12.61 -12.47 -11.31
N LYS A 233 13.51 -12.18 -12.26
CA LYS A 233 14.59 -13.10 -12.63
C LYS A 233 15.52 -13.38 -11.44
N GLN A 234 15.87 -12.35 -10.68
CA GLN A 234 16.71 -12.48 -9.49
C GLN A 234 16.03 -13.30 -8.39
N GLN A 235 14.73 -13.09 -8.15
CA GLN A 235 13.95 -13.86 -7.19
C GLN A 235 13.94 -15.35 -7.56
N ARG A 236 13.66 -15.68 -8.82
CA ARG A 236 13.66 -17.06 -9.30
C ARG A 236 15.03 -17.72 -9.23
N ALA A 237 16.10 -16.98 -9.52
CA ALA A 237 17.47 -17.49 -9.37
C ALA A 237 17.78 -17.82 -7.90
N ARG A 238 17.45 -16.92 -6.97
CA ARG A 238 17.64 -17.13 -5.52
C ARG A 238 16.83 -18.32 -4.99
N GLN A 239 15.57 -18.44 -5.42
CA GLN A 239 14.72 -19.59 -5.07
C GLN A 239 15.33 -20.91 -5.60
N GLY A 240 15.83 -20.90 -6.83
CA GLY A 240 16.54 -22.02 -7.43
C GLY A 240 17.79 -22.45 -6.68
N GLU A 241 18.65 -21.49 -6.31
CA GLU A 241 19.85 -21.74 -5.52
C GLU A 241 19.53 -22.32 -4.13
N ALA A 242 18.50 -21.77 -3.47
CA ALA A 242 18.03 -22.27 -2.17
C ALA A 242 17.52 -23.72 -2.27
N TYR A 243 16.74 -24.02 -3.31
CA TYR A 243 16.22 -25.36 -3.57
C TYR A 243 17.35 -26.36 -3.89
N ALA A 244 18.29 -25.97 -4.76
CA ALA A 244 19.46 -26.78 -5.09
C ALA A 244 20.30 -27.11 -3.84
N ARG A 245 20.49 -26.14 -2.94
CA ARG A 245 21.19 -26.35 -1.66
C ARG A 245 20.42 -27.29 -0.73
N ALA A 246 19.09 -27.15 -0.64
CA ALA A 246 18.25 -28.04 0.17
C ALA A 246 18.36 -29.50 -0.30
N LEU A 247 18.36 -29.73 -1.62
CA LEU A 247 18.53 -31.05 -2.22
C LEU A 247 19.92 -31.65 -1.97
N GLN A 248 21.00 -30.87 -2.08
CA GLN A 248 22.35 -31.34 -1.77
C GLN A 248 22.49 -31.75 -0.29
N GLY A 249 21.90 -30.97 0.62
CA GLY A 249 21.83 -31.31 2.04
C GLY A 249 21.06 -32.61 2.30
N TRP A 250 19.99 -32.86 1.54
CA TRP A 250 19.23 -34.11 1.60
C TRP A 250 20.06 -35.32 1.14
N GLY A 251 20.76 -35.20 0.02
CA GLY A 251 21.64 -36.25 -0.51
C GLY A 251 22.86 -36.59 0.38
N SER A 252 23.31 -35.65 1.22
CA SER A 252 24.39 -35.89 2.18
C SER A 252 23.96 -36.66 3.44
N LYS A 253 22.65 -36.70 3.75
CA LYS A 253 22.09 -37.40 4.93
C LYS A 253 21.51 -38.78 4.59
N SER A 254 21.56 -39.20 3.33
CA SER A 254 21.10 -40.51 2.87
C SER A 254 22.24 -41.54 2.90
N GLY A 255 22.37 -42.26 4.01
CA GLY A 255 23.02 -43.57 4.01
C GLY A 255 22.20 -44.60 3.21
N PRO A 256 22.82 -45.66 2.67
CA PRO A 256 22.16 -46.65 1.82
C PRO A 256 21.18 -47.48 2.64
N GLY A 257 19.91 -47.08 2.69
CA GLY A 257 18.86 -47.84 3.37
C GLY A 257 17.51 -47.16 3.57
N SER A 258 17.38 -45.84 3.39
CA SER A 258 16.14 -45.11 3.73
C SER A 258 15.25 -44.70 2.56
N SER A 259 15.59 -45.08 1.32
CA SER A 259 15.01 -44.52 0.09
C SER A 259 13.53 -44.84 -0.14
N ARG A 260 12.96 -45.92 0.41
CA ARG A 260 11.55 -46.28 0.16
C ARG A 260 10.53 -45.73 1.15
N ARG A 261 10.93 -45.15 2.28
CA ARG A 261 9.99 -44.80 3.37
C ARG A 261 9.55 -43.35 3.40
N ARG A 262 10.16 -42.47 2.60
CA ARG A 262 10.02 -41.00 2.74
C ARG A 262 9.42 -40.27 1.55
N GLU A 263 9.09 -40.96 0.46
CA GLU A 263 8.24 -40.40 -0.61
C GLU A 263 6.85 -40.03 -0.08
N ALA A 264 6.43 -40.60 1.06
CA ALA A 264 5.16 -40.32 1.72
C ALA A 264 5.18 -39.11 2.69
N GLU A 265 6.33 -38.48 2.93
CA GLU A 265 6.49 -37.41 3.95
C GLU A 265 6.43 -35.98 3.38
N PHE A 266 6.43 -35.82 2.06
CA PHE A 266 6.29 -34.52 1.42
C PHE A 266 4.86 -34.36 0.90
N ASP A 267 4.18 -33.31 1.37
CA ASP A 267 2.90 -32.88 0.82
C ASP A 267 3.10 -32.62 -0.69
N GLY A 268 2.35 -33.34 -1.53
CA GLY A 268 2.69 -33.56 -2.95
C GLY A 268 2.82 -32.30 -3.80
N GLY A 269 2.35 -31.15 -3.31
CA GLY A 269 2.46 -29.85 -3.98
C GLY A 269 3.89 -29.27 -4.03
N GLU A 270 4.64 -29.33 -2.93
CA GLU A 270 5.99 -28.72 -2.86
C GLU A 270 7.01 -29.51 -3.69
N PHE A 271 6.80 -30.82 -3.83
CA PHE A 271 7.64 -31.69 -4.65
C PHE A 271 7.37 -31.53 -6.15
N GLU A 272 6.10 -31.41 -6.55
CA GLU A 272 5.69 -31.12 -7.93
C GLU A 272 6.18 -29.74 -8.39
N GLU A 273 6.08 -28.70 -7.56
CA GLU A 273 6.59 -27.35 -7.88
C GLU A 273 8.12 -27.34 -8.04
N GLY A 274 8.83 -28.06 -7.18
CA GLY A 274 10.28 -28.24 -7.28
C GLY A 274 10.71 -29.01 -8.54
N ARG A 275 9.97 -30.06 -8.92
CA ARG A 275 10.18 -30.78 -10.19
C ARG A 275 9.83 -29.93 -11.40
N ALA A 276 8.73 -29.19 -11.37
CA ALA A 276 8.33 -28.28 -12.45
C ALA A 276 9.40 -27.20 -12.68
N TRP A 277 10.08 -26.75 -11.61
CA TRP A 277 11.22 -25.86 -11.71
C TRP A 277 12.47 -26.55 -12.29
N LEU A 278 12.79 -27.77 -11.88
CA LEU A 278 13.91 -28.56 -12.44
C LEU A 278 13.73 -28.86 -13.93
N MET A 279 12.49 -29.09 -14.37
CA MET A 279 12.14 -29.33 -15.77
C MET A 279 12.06 -28.02 -16.58
N ASN A 280 12.30 -26.86 -15.97
CA ASN A 280 12.43 -25.59 -16.67
C ASN A 280 13.84 -25.50 -17.29
N PRO A 281 13.98 -25.38 -18.63
CA PRO A 281 15.30 -25.32 -19.29
C PRO A 281 16.20 -24.18 -18.79
N LYS A 282 15.62 -23.15 -18.15
CA LYS A 282 16.37 -22.04 -17.56
C LYS A 282 16.97 -22.36 -16.18
N ALA A 283 16.44 -23.37 -15.48
CA ALA A 283 16.95 -23.86 -14.21
C ALA A 283 18.18 -24.76 -14.41
N GLU A 284 18.16 -25.59 -15.45
CA GLU A 284 19.31 -26.43 -15.85
C GLU A 284 20.57 -25.58 -16.09
N ALA A 285 20.44 -24.44 -16.79
CA ALA A 285 21.55 -23.52 -17.05
C ALA A 285 22.15 -22.88 -15.77
N VAL A 286 21.37 -22.78 -14.69
CA VAL A 286 21.85 -22.29 -13.38
C VAL A 286 22.58 -23.40 -12.63
N LEU A 287 22.08 -24.64 -12.70
CA LEU A 287 22.74 -25.82 -12.10
C LEU A 287 24.07 -26.15 -12.78
N GLU A 288 24.14 -26.05 -14.11
CA GLU A 288 25.38 -26.22 -14.88
C GLU A 288 26.45 -25.17 -14.51
N ARG A 289 26.04 -23.91 -14.28
CA ARG A 289 26.95 -22.84 -13.82
C ARG A 289 27.48 -23.05 -12.40
N LEU A 290 26.74 -23.75 -11.56
CA LEU A 290 27.12 -24.03 -10.17
C LEU A 290 27.94 -25.32 -10.03
N GLY A 291 28.32 -25.96 -11.14
CA GLY A 291 29.11 -27.20 -11.13
C GLY A 291 28.37 -28.40 -10.53
N GLY A 292 27.06 -28.28 -10.33
CA GLY A 292 26.21 -29.37 -9.84
C GLY A 292 25.88 -30.31 -10.98
N ASN A 293 26.42 -31.52 -10.94
CA ASN A 293 26.03 -32.58 -11.86
C ASN A 293 24.52 -32.84 -11.68
N ALA A 294 23.71 -32.54 -12.69
CA ALA A 294 22.26 -32.70 -12.62
C ALA A 294 21.90 -34.17 -12.33
N PRO A 295 21.31 -34.51 -11.17
CA PRO A 295 21.15 -35.91 -10.77
C PRO A 295 20.05 -36.66 -11.54
N PHE A 296 19.35 -36.01 -12.47
CA PHE A 296 18.15 -36.56 -13.13
C PHE A 296 18.34 -36.95 -14.60
N ARG A 297 19.57 -36.93 -15.16
CA ARG A 297 19.86 -37.59 -16.44
C ARG A 297 19.80 -39.11 -16.28
N GLY A 298 18.59 -39.68 -16.25
CA GLY A 298 18.41 -41.13 -16.20
C GLY A 298 17.06 -41.64 -15.71
N MET A 299 16.19 -40.80 -15.13
CA MET A 299 14.85 -41.24 -14.77
C MET A 299 13.91 -41.12 -15.98
N THR A 300 14.01 -42.10 -16.89
CA THR A 300 12.90 -42.39 -17.80
C THR A 300 11.68 -42.72 -16.96
N CYS A 301 10.63 -41.92 -17.07
CA CYS A 301 9.36 -42.13 -16.41
C CYS A 301 8.79 -43.47 -16.88
N ASN A 302 8.96 -44.52 -16.07
CA ASN A 302 8.24 -45.76 -16.30
C ASN A 302 6.85 -45.54 -15.68
N THR A 303 5.95 -44.98 -16.48
CA THR A 303 4.53 -44.92 -16.16
C THR A 303 3.97 -46.34 -16.19
N HIS A 304 4.14 -47.08 -15.11
CA HIS A 304 3.23 -48.16 -14.78
C HIS A 304 2.03 -47.56 -14.06
N MET A 305 1.04 -47.16 -14.88
CA MET A 305 -0.35 -47.23 -14.47
C MET A 305 -0.62 -48.68 -14.07
N HIS A 306 -0.82 -48.91 -12.77
CA HIS A 306 -1.48 -50.13 -12.32
C HIS A 306 -2.93 -50.09 -12.83
N ALA A 307 -3.32 -51.22 -13.41
CA ALA A 307 -4.63 -51.50 -13.99
C ALA A 307 -5.80 -51.30 -13.01
#